data_AF-A0A1M5AAD2-F1
#
_entry.id   AF-A0A1M5AAD2-F1
#
_cell.length_a   1.000
_cell.length_b   1.000
_cell.length_c   1.000
_cell.angle_alpha   90.00
_cell.angle_beta   90.00
_cell.angle_gamma   90.00
#
_symmetry.space_group_name_H-M   'P 1'
#
loop_
_entity.id
_entity.type
_entity.pdbx_description
1 polymer ?
#
loop_
_entity_poly.entity_id
_entity_poly.type
_entity_poly.pdbx_seq_one_letter_code
_entity_poly.pdbx_strand_id
1 'polypeptide(L)'
;MDFTLKPAALSAKARYERERADVIDALAEQVQRARATEDCFGLIGQQAGFFTGYDDMVSKVEENIRKAAEFLRTAADRLDDSTETYTAVDQGFAEMFSKGAEGSGA
;
A
#
# COMPACT_ATOMS: atom_id res chain seq x y z
N MET A 1 13.16 -7.20 27.59
CA MET A 1 12.67 -6.40 26.45
C MET A 1 11.21 -6.80 26.29
N ASP A 2 10.29 -5.93 26.69
CA ASP A 2 8.87 -6.25 26.65
C ASP A 2 8.35 -5.89 25.26
N PHE A 3 8.01 -6.89 24.44
CA PHE A 3 7.57 -6.67 23.07
C PHE A 3 6.04 -6.53 23.08
N THR A 4 5.55 -5.41 23.65
CA THR A 4 4.12 -5.12 23.68
C THR A 4 3.69 -4.61 22.31
N LEU A 5 3.23 -5.54 21.47
CA LEU A 5 2.70 -5.23 20.16
C LEU A 5 1.36 -4.50 20.33
N LYS A 6 1.17 -3.35 19.66
CA LYS A 6 -0.04 -2.53 19.79
C LYS A 6 -0.87 -2.63 18.50
N PRO A 7 -2.00 -3.36 18.49
CA PRO A 7 -2.86 -3.49 17.31
C PRO A 7 -3.22 -2.13 16.68
N ALA A 8 -3.56 -1.13 17.51
CA ALA A 8 -3.86 0.22 17.04
C ALA A 8 -2.71 0.90 16.27
N ALA A 9 -1.45 0.60 16.61
CA ALA A 9 -0.29 1.14 15.90
C ALA A 9 -0.10 0.45 14.55
N LEU A 10 -0.38 -0.86 14.46
CA LEU A 10 -0.36 -1.60 13.19
C LEU A 10 -1.45 -1.10 12.24
N SER A 11 -2.69 -0.95 12.71
CA SER A 11 -3.80 -0.42 11.88
C SER A 11 -3.53 1.02 11.43
N ALA A 12 -2.97 1.87 12.30
CA ALA A 12 -2.59 3.22 11.91
C ALA A 12 -1.52 3.23 10.81
N LYS A 13 -0.54 2.30 10.90
CA LYS A 13 0.48 2.14 9.86
C LYS A 13 -0.11 1.59 8.57
N ALA A 14 -1.01 0.61 8.63
CA ALA A 14 -1.70 0.07 7.46
C ALA A 14 -2.46 1.17 6.70
N ARG A 15 -3.23 1.99 7.42
CA ARG A 15 -3.91 3.16 6.86
C ARG A 15 -2.93 4.14 6.19
N TYR A 16 -1.83 4.46 6.87
CA TYR A 16 -0.81 5.36 6.33
C TYR A 16 -0.19 4.83 5.03
N GLU A 17 0.07 3.52 4.94
CA GLU A 17 0.59 2.92 3.70
C GLU A 17 -0.43 2.93 2.56
N ARG A 18 -1.74 2.77 2.85
CA ARG A 18 -2.80 2.95 1.84
C ARG A 18 -2.87 4.39 1.33
N GLU A 19 -2.85 5.37 2.24
CA GLU A 19 -2.85 6.79 1.85
C GLU A 19 -1.64 7.13 0.96
N ARG A 20 -0.46 6.55 1.25
CA ARG A 20 0.72 6.69 0.39
C ARG A 20 0.56 6.01 -0.96
N ALA A 21 -0.05 4.83 -1.01
CA ALA A 21 -0.32 4.14 -2.28
C ALA A 21 -1.20 5.01 -3.19
N ASP A 22 -2.23 5.64 -2.63
CA ASP A 22 -3.15 6.51 -3.38
C ASP A 22 -2.44 7.76 -3.93
N VAL A 23 -1.53 8.36 -3.16
CA VAL A 23 -0.69 9.48 -3.62
C VAL A 23 0.21 9.05 -4.78
N ILE A 24 0.79 7.84 -4.71
CA ILE A 24 1.66 7.30 -5.76
C ILE A 24 0.85 6.98 -7.03
N ASP A 25 -0.36 6.45 -6.92
CA ASP A 25 -1.23 6.23 -8.08
C ASP A 25 -1.65 7.56 -8.74
N ALA A 26 -1.94 8.59 -7.94
CA ALA A 26 -2.21 9.93 -8.48
C ALA A 26 -1.00 10.49 -9.27
N LEU A 27 0.23 10.15 -8.87
CA LEU A 27 1.42 10.50 -9.64
C LEU A 27 1.47 9.75 -10.99
N ALA A 28 1.08 8.48 -11.04
CA ALA A 28 1.00 7.73 -12.30
C ALA A 28 0.03 8.38 -13.29
N GLU A 29 -1.13 8.84 -12.81
CA GLU A 29 -2.10 9.56 -13.63
C GLU A 29 -1.53 10.88 -14.18
N GLN A 30 -0.75 11.62 -13.37
CA GLN A 30 -0.11 12.86 -13.82
C GLN A 30 0.95 12.60 -14.90
N VAL A 31 1.73 11.52 -14.77
CA VAL A 31 2.71 11.11 -15.79
C VAL A 31 2.02 10.78 -17.11
N GLN A 32 0.88 10.07 -17.08
CA GLN A 32 0.09 9.80 -18.28
C GLN A 32 -0.45 11.07 -18.94
N ARG A 33 -0.93 12.05 -18.15
CA ARG A 33 -1.41 13.34 -18.69
C ARG A 33 -0.28 14.17 -19.30
N ALA A 34 0.90 14.14 -18.69
CA ALA A 34 2.09 14.80 -19.24
C ALA A 34 2.47 14.20 -20.60
N ARG A 35 2.42 12.87 -20.74
CA ARG A 35 2.62 12.18 -22.02
C ARG A 35 1.68 12.67 -23.12
N ALA A 36 0.37 12.73 -22.84
CA ALA A 36 -0.62 13.21 -23.79
C ALA A 36 -0.45 14.71 -24.15
N THR A 37 0.17 15.50 -23.27
CA THR A 37 0.45 16.92 -23.52
C THR A 37 1.64 17.10 -24.48
N GLU A 38 2.64 16.22 -24.43
CA GLU A 38 3.75 16.23 -25.39
C GLU A 38 3.37 15.65 -26.76
N ASP A 39 2.40 14.74 -26.81
CA ASP A 39 1.74 14.32 -28.07
C ASP A 39 1.10 15.48 -28.84
N CYS A 40 0.84 16.63 -28.20
CA CYS A 40 0.38 17.85 -28.88
C CYS A 40 1.44 18.42 -29.85
N PHE A 41 2.71 18.00 -29.75
CA PHE A 41 3.77 18.29 -30.73
C PHE A 41 3.94 17.20 -31.81
N GLY A 42 3.02 16.23 -31.86
CA GLY A 42 3.12 14.93 -32.52
C GLY A 42 3.52 14.90 -34.01
N LEU A 43 3.38 16.00 -34.77
CA LEU A 43 3.83 16.07 -36.16
C LEU A 43 5.34 16.37 -36.32
N ILE A 44 5.93 17.15 -35.41
CA ILE A 44 7.35 17.52 -35.47
C ILE A 44 8.21 16.41 -34.83
N GLY A 45 7.72 15.79 -33.75
CA GLY A 45 8.43 14.72 -33.04
C GLY A 45 8.50 13.39 -33.78
N GLN A 46 7.46 13.02 -34.55
CA GLN A 46 7.44 11.76 -35.31
C GLN A 46 8.49 11.70 -36.43
N GLN A 47 8.77 12.82 -37.10
CA GLN A 47 9.77 12.85 -38.19
C GLN A 47 11.23 12.75 -37.70
N ALA A 48 11.49 13.02 -36.42
CA ALA A 48 12.84 13.10 -35.88
C ALA A 48 13.29 11.82 -35.13
N GLY A 49 12.45 10.79 -35.02
CA GLY A 49 12.81 9.51 -34.38
C GLY A 49 12.95 9.54 -32.84
N PHE A 50 12.73 10.69 -32.20
CA PHE A 50 12.83 10.86 -30.74
C PHE A 50 11.66 10.20 -29.97
N PHE A 51 10.56 9.90 -30.64
CA PHE A 51 9.30 9.47 -30.03
C PHE A 51 9.36 8.08 -29.38
N THR A 52 10.18 7.16 -29.88
CA THR A 52 10.14 5.75 -29.45
C THR A 52 10.86 5.49 -28.12
N GLY A 53 11.98 6.17 -27.86
CA GLY A 53 12.75 5.99 -26.63
C GLY A 53 12.12 6.69 -25.42
N TYR A 54 11.51 7.84 -25.65
CA TYR A 54 10.82 8.60 -24.60
C TYR A 54 9.57 7.87 -24.12
N ASP A 55 8.73 7.37 -25.04
CA ASP A 55 7.51 6.63 -24.69
C ASP A 55 7.80 5.34 -23.91
N ASP A 56 8.85 4.61 -24.26
CA ASP A 56 9.28 3.42 -23.52
C ASP A 56 9.77 3.78 -22.11
N MET A 57 10.50 4.89 -21.97
CA MET A 57 10.96 5.38 -20.67
C MET A 57 9.79 5.82 -19.78
N VAL A 58 8.84 6.58 -20.33
CA VAL A 58 7.62 7.01 -19.61
C VAL A 58 6.78 5.80 -19.19
N SER A 59 6.61 4.82 -20.09
CA SER A 59 5.89 3.58 -19.79
C SER A 59 6.55 2.78 -18.66
N LYS A 60 7.88 2.69 -18.64
CA LYS A 60 8.64 2.04 -17.54
C LYS A 60 8.50 2.78 -16.22
N VAL A 61 8.49 4.11 -16.24
CA VAL A 61 8.27 4.93 -15.03
C VAL A 61 6.86 4.67 -14.49
N GLU A 62 5.84 4.69 -15.34
CA GLU A 62 4.46 4.38 -14.97
C GLU A 62 4.34 2.97 -14.35
N GLU A 63 4.97 1.97 -14.95
CA GLU A 63 4.97 0.60 -14.44
C GLU A 63 5.62 0.51 -13.05
N ASN A 64 6.76 1.18 -12.85
CA ASN A 64 7.45 1.20 -11.56
C ASN A 64 6.64 1.92 -10.48
N ILE A 65 5.95 3.01 -10.83
CA ILE A 65 5.05 3.73 -9.92
C ILE A 65 3.90 2.82 -9.48
N ARG A 66 3.25 2.11 -10.41
CA ARG A 66 2.18 1.15 -10.08
C ARG A 66 2.66 0.02 -9.17
N LYS A 67 3.84 -0.55 -9.46
CA LYS A 67 4.45 -1.59 -8.60
C LYS A 67 4.73 -1.07 -7.19
N ALA A 68 5.15 0.19 -7.06
CA ALA A 68 5.36 0.80 -5.75
C ALA A 68 4.04 0.96 -4.99
N ALA A 69 2.97 1.42 -5.64
CA ALA A 69 1.65 1.50 -5.02
C ALA A 69 1.12 0.12 -4.58
N GLU A 70 1.27 -0.90 -5.42
CA GLU A 70 0.88 -2.29 -5.11
C GLU A 70 1.66 -2.86 -3.92
N PHE A 71 2.97 -2.58 -3.85
CA PHE A 71 3.80 -2.98 -2.71
C PHE A 71 3.29 -2.37 -1.40
N LEU A 72 2.91 -1.09 -1.41
CA LEU A 72 2.39 -0.41 -0.22
C LEU A 72 1.03 -0.97 0.21
N ARG A 73 0.14 -1.29 -0.74
CA ARG A 73 -1.13 -1.96 -0.46
C ARG A 73 -0.93 -3.33 0.17
N THR A 74 -0.04 -4.14 -0.42
CA THR A 74 0.32 -5.46 0.12
C THR A 74 0.90 -5.35 1.54
N ALA A 75 1.71 -4.33 1.79
CA ALA A 75 2.25 -4.07 3.12
C ALA A 75 1.14 -3.70 4.12
N ALA A 76 0.17 -2.88 3.70
CA ALA A 76 -0.99 -2.54 4.52
C ALA A 76 -1.84 -3.77 4.86
N ASP A 77 -2.10 -4.63 3.89
CA ASP A 77 -2.92 -5.84 4.10
C ASP A 77 -2.25 -6.78 5.10
N ARG A 78 -0.92 -6.97 5.00
CA ARG A 78 -0.16 -7.76 6.00
C ARG A 78 -0.20 -7.18 7.41
N LEU A 79 -0.26 -5.85 7.53
CA LEU A 79 -0.37 -5.18 8.83
C LEU A 79 -1.76 -5.37 9.43
N ASP A 80 -2.80 -5.36 8.61
CA ASP A 80 -4.17 -5.67 9.04
C ASP A 80 -4.31 -7.15 9.44
N ASP A 81 -3.80 -8.09 8.64
CA ASP A 81 -3.78 -9.52 8.97
C ASP A 81 -3.08 -9.77 10.32
N SER A 82 -1.97 -9.05 10.55
CA SER A 82 -1.26 -9.10 11.83
C SER A 82 -2.14 -8.56 12.96
N THR A 83 -2.80 -7.42 12.75
CA THR A 83 -3.71 -6.82 13.73
C THR A 83 -4.84 -7.78 14.12
N GLU A 84 -5.47 -8.43 13.15
CA GLU A 84 -6.53 -9.42 13.37
C GLU A 84 -6.03 -10.61 14.18
N THR A 85 -4.86 -11.15 13.80
CA THR A 85 -4.24 -12.28 14.49
C THR A 85 -3.98 -11.96 15.96
N TYR A 86 -3.37 -10.81 16.25
CA TYR A 86 -3.09 -10.41 17.63
C TYR A 86 -4.36 -10.14 18.44
N THR A 87 -5.36 -9.51 17.83
CA THR A 87 -6.65 -9.26 18.50
C THR A 87 -7.37 -10.56 18.84
N ALA A 88 -7.34 -11.56 17.94
CA ALA A 88 -7.92 -12.88 18.18
C ALA A 88 -7.20 -13.63 19.30
N VAL A 89 -5.86 -13.53 19.37
CA VAL A 89 -5.07 -14.12 20.46
C VAL A 89 -5.43 -13.49 21.80
N ASP A 90 -5.52 -12.16 21.88
CA ASP A 90 -5.89 -11.46 23.12
C ASP A 90 -7.32 -11.83 23.58
N GLN A 91 -8.27 -11.94 22.65
CA GLN A 91 -9.63 -12.40 22.95
C GLN A 91 -9.66 -13.84 23.46
N GLY A 92 -8.93 -14.75 22.84
CA GLY A 92 -8.84 -16.14 23.27
C GLY A 92 -8.27 -16.29 24.68
N PHE A 93 -7.25 -15.49 25.02
CA PHE A 93 -6.73 -15.43 26.38
C PHE A 93 -7.76 -14.87 27.37
N ALA A 94 -8.43 -13.77 27.03
CA ALA A 94 -9.48 -13.19 27.89
C ALA A 94 -10.62 -14.17 28.18
N GLU A 95 -11.06 -14.93 27.19
CA GLU A 95 -12.08 -15.98 27.35
C GLU A 95 -11.61 -17.13 28.24
N MET A 96 -10.38 -17.62 28.05
CA MET A 96 -9.81 -18.67 28.92
C MET A 96 -9.68 -18.21 30.37
N PHE A 97 -9.21 -16.99 30.60
CA PHE A 97 -9.10 -16.42 31.94
C PHE A 97 -10.47 -16.24 32.60
N SER A 98 -11.47 -15.79 31.85
CA SER A 98 -12.83 -15.64 32.36
C SER A 98 -13.42 -16.99 32.77
N LYS A 99 -13.29 -18.03 31.93
CA LYS A 99 -13.73 -19.40 32.25
C LYS A 99 -12.98 -20.01 33.43
N GLY A 100 -11.67 -19.76 33.55
CA GLY A 100 -10.86 -20.23 34.68
C GLY A 100 -11.21 -19.55 36.00
N ALA A 101 -11.57 -18.26 35.95
CA ALA A 101 -12.04 -17.50 37.11
C ALA A 101 -13.42 -17.96 37.58
N GLU A 102 -14.34 -18.25 36.65
CA GLU A 102 -15.65 -18.85 36.96
C GLU A 102 -15.52 -20.27 37.54
N GLY A 103 -14.54 -21.06 37.08
CA GLY A 103 -14.28 -22.42 37.58
C GLY A 103 -13.52 -22.52 38.90
N SER A 104 -12.77 -21.48 39.30
CA SER A 104 -12.03 -21.43 40.59
C SER A 104 -12.77 -20.69 41.70
N GLY A 105 -13.95 -20.14 41.41
CA GLY A 105 -14.81 -19.42 42.35
C GLY A 105 -15.88 -20.28 43.05
N ALA A 106 -15.82 -21.62 42.92
CA ALA A 106 -16.72 -22.58 43.57
C ALA A 106 -16.01 -23.38 44.68
#